data_AF-A0A800LRN7-F1
#
_entry.id   AF-A0A800LRN7-F1
#
_cell.length_a   1.000
_cell.length_b   1.000
_cell.length_c   1.000
_cell.angle_alpha   90.00
_cell.angle_beta   90.00
_cell.angle_gamma   90.00
#
_symmetry.space_group_name_H-M   'P 1'
#
loop_
_entity.id
_entity.type
_entity.pdbx_description
1 polymer ?
#
loop_
_entity_poly.entity_id
_entity_poly.type
_entity_poly.pdbx_seq_one_letter_code
_entity_poly.pdbx_strand_id
1 'polypeptide(L)'
;MIDGQGNPNTSDSYLAAITTLYPLAYGFRKEIKDTTGTAYTVLPLEALWWADNMNAFVESDHDQWKWTLMICLPQEATAQMAAQLIPAINNKKQLPAGHKVRFEFFGDGPAAQILHQGPYHEEGPTIARLHDFIAEQGLERTGLHHEIYLSDPRRVAPEKIRTILRQPVNKP
;
A
#
# COMPACT_ATOMS: atom_id res chain seq x y z
N MET A 1 -7.51 3.43 -3.78
CA MET A 1 -6.75 3.79 -2.57
C MET A 1 -7.68 4.38 -1.52
N ILE A 2 -7.35 4.23 -0.24
CA ILE A 2 -8.12 4.71 0.91
C ILE A 2 -7.15 5.24 1.96
N ASP A 3 -7.43 6.42 2.49
CA ASP A 3 -6.65 7.03 3.57
C ASP A 3 -7.25 6.72 4.95
N GLY A 4 -6.41 6.71 5.97
CA GLY A 4 -6.82 6.52 7.34
C GLY A 4 -5.73 6.85 8.35
N GLN A 5 -6.07 6.59 9.61
CA GLN A 5 -5.20 6.83 10.76
C GLN A 5 -5.42 5.73 11.81
N GLY A 6 -4.39 5.49 12.60
CA GLY A 6 -4.40 4.64 13.77
C GLY A 6 -3.77 3.28 13.52
N ASN A 7 -3.66 2.54 14.61
CA ASN A 7 -2.87 1.31 14.67
C ASN A 7 -3.38 0.25 13.69
N PRO A 8 -2.54 -0.25 12.76
CA PRO A 8 -2.98 -1.24 11.76
C PRO A 8 -3.38 -2.59 12.35
N ASN A 9 -2.98 -2.88 13.58
CA ASN A 9 -3.29 -4.14 14.25
C ASN A 9 -4.65 -4.13 14.95
N THR A 10 -5.21 -2.95 15.24
CA THR A 10 -6.43 -2.82 16.06
C THR A 10 -7.49 -1.90 15.45
N SER A 11 -7.14 -1.06 14.48
CA SER A 11 -8.06 -0.09 13.90
C SER A 11 -9.06 -0.75 12.96
N ASP A 12 -10.35 -0.64 13.30
CA ASP A 12 -11.45 -1.05 12.42
C ASP A 12 -11.39 -0.35 11.06
N SER A 13 -10.88 0.89 11.02
CA SER A 13 -10.74 1.64 9.77
C SER A 13 -9.70 1.04 8.83
N TYR A 14 -8.62 0.48 9.38
CA TYR A 14 -7.58 -0.22 8.60
C TYR A 14 -8.14 -1.51 8.01
N LEU A 15 -8.82 -2.31 8.84
CA LEU A 15 -9.49 -3.53 8.38
C LEU A 15 -10.59 -3.25 7.35
N ALA A 16 -11.38 -2.20 7.55
CA ALA A 16 -12.42 -1.77 6.61
C ALA A 16 -11.82 -1.36 5.25
N ALA A 17 -10.68 -0.67 5.25
CA ALA A 17 -9.98 -0.29 4.02
C ALA A 17 -9.52 -1.53 3.24
N ILE A 18 -8.83 -2.47 3.89
CA ILE A 18 -8.40 -3.74 3.27
C ILE A 18 -9.61 -4.53 2.72
N THR A 19 -10.65 -4.65 3.55
CA THR A 19 -11.89 -5.37 3.19
C THR A 19 -12.62 -4.73 2.02
N THR A 20 -12.41 -3.43 1.78
CA THR A 20 -12.97 -2.69 0.65
C THR A 20 -12.11 -2.80 -0.62
N LEU A 21 -10.78 -2.70 -0.49
CA LEU A 21 -9.87 -2.68 -1.64
C LEU A 21 -9.82 -4.01 -2.40
N TYR A 22 -9.76 -5.15 -1.70
CA TYR A 22 -9.65 -6.45 -2.36
C TYR A 22 -10.85 -6.79 -3.27
N PRO A 23 -12.11 -6.67 -2.82
CA PRO A 23 -13.26 -6.90 -3.71
C PRO A 23 -13.26 -6.01 -4.96
N LEU A 24 -12.81 -4.75 -4.84
CA LEU A 24 -12.68 -3.85 -5.97
C LEU A 24 -11.58 -4.33 -6.93
N ALA A 25 -10.39 -4.65 -6.43
CA ALA A 25 -9.29 -5.14 -7.25
C ALA A 25 -9.64 -6.42 -8.02
N TYR A 26 -10.35 -7.36 -7.39
CA TYR A 26 -10.86 -8.55 -8.08
C TYR A 26 -11.96 -8.23 -9.10
N GLY A 27 -12.77 -7.19 -8.85
CA GLY A 27 -13.75 -6.68 -9.80
C GLY A 27 -13.10 -6.12 -11.07
N PHE A 28 -12.11 -5.25 -10.92
CA PHE A 28 -11.29 -4.76 -12.04
C PHE A 28 -10.62 -5.92 -12.79
N ARG A 29 -10.06 -6.89 -12.06
CA ARG A 29 -9.46 -8.07 -12.67
C ARG A 29 -10.43 -8.83 -13.56
N LYS A 30 -11.66 -9.02 -13.10
CA LYS A 30 -12.70 -9.68 -13.88
C LYS A 30 -13.06 -8.87 -15.12
N GLU A 31 -13.33 -7.57 -14.96
CA GLU A 31 -13.72 -6.70 -16.07
C GLU A 31 -12.65 -6.61 -17.15
N ILE A 32 -11.40 -6.42 -16.76
CA ILE A 32 -10.26 -6.34 -17.71
C ILE A 32 -10.10 -7.65 -18.45
N LYS A 33 -10.21 -8.79 -17.77
CA LYS A 33 -10.17 -10.10 -18.42
C LYS A 33 -11.32 -10.26 -19.43
N ASP A 34 -12.54 -9.86 -19.05
CA ASP A 34 -13.73 -10.03 -19.88
C ASP A 34 -13.72 -9.09 -21.10
N THR A 35 -13.14 -7.88 -20.98
CA THR A 35 -13.11 -6.86 -22.05
C THR A 35 -11.88 -6.92 -22.95
N THR A 36 -10.72 -7.29 -22.40
CA THR A 36 -9.44 -7.27 -23.13
C THR A 36 -8.86 -8.67 -23.39
N GLY A 37 -9.36 -9.70 -22.70
CA GLY A 37 -8.77 -11.04 -22.69
C GLY A 37 -7.52 -11.17 -21.82
N THR A 38 -7.00 -10.06 -21.28
CA THR A 38 -5.78 -10.05 -20.47
C THR A 38 -6.06 -10.54 -19.05
N ALA A 39 -5.50 -11.71 -18.71
CA ALA A 39 -5.49 -12.20 -17.35
C ALA A 39 -4.27 -11.66 -16.60
N TYR A 40 -4.48 -11.06 -15.44
CA TYR A 40 -3.42 -10.69 -14.51
C TYR A 40 -3.72 -11.19 -13.11
N THR A 41 -2.71 -11.21 -12.25
CA THR A 41 -2.87 -11.51 -10.82
C THR A 41 -3.09 -10.21 -10.09
N VAL A 42 -4.06 -10.17 -9.16
CA VAL A 42 -4.25 -8.99 -8.30
C VAL A 42 -2.91 -8.66 -7.63
N LEU A 43 -2.46 -7.42 -7.82
CA LEU A 43 -1.16 -6.98 -7.32
C LEU A 43 -1.18 -6.92 -5.78
N PRO A 44 0.01 -6.97 -5.16
CA PRO A 44 0.15 -6.84 -3.71
C PRO A 44 -0.59 -5.62 -3.13
N LEU A 45 -0.97 -5.73 -1.86
CA LEU A 45 -1.35 -4.55 -1.08
C LEU A 45 -0.12 -3.65 -0.90
N GLU A 46 -0.34 -2.36 -1.01
CA GLU A 46 0.65 -1.31 -0.81
C GLU A 46 0.17 -0.35 0.27
N ALA A 47 1.10 0.21 1.03
CA ALA A 47 0.82 1.20 2.06
C ALA A 47 1.83 2.34 2.03
N LEU A 48 1.31 3.58 2.12
CA LEU A 48 2.11 4.74 2.48
C LEU A 48 1.97 5.00 3.96
N TRP A 49 3.06 5.36 4.64
CA TRP A 49 3.10 5.59 6.08
C TRP A 49 3.70 6.95 6.42
N TRP A 50 3.04 7.66 7.33
CA TRP A 50 3.52 8.92 7.89
C TRP A 50 2.86 9.22 9.24
N ALA A 51 3.32 10.28 9.90
CA ALA A 51 2.70 10.84 11.09
C ALA A 51 2.93 12.36 11.07
N ASP A 52 2.13 13.12 11.83
CA ASP A 52 2.38 14.57 11.98
C ASP A 52 3.70 14.82 12.70
N ASN A 53 4.07 13.91 13.61
CA ASN A 53 5.39 13.82 14.20
C ASN A 53 6.00 12.44 13.91
N MET A 54 7.06 12.41 13.10
CA MET A 54 7.73 11.16 12.71
C MET A 54 8.37 10.40 13.87
N ASN A 55 8.54 11.02 15.05
CA ASN A 55 8.96 10.29 16.26
C ASN A 55 7.97 9.20 16.66
N ALA A 56 6.71 9.26 16.23
CA ALA A 56 5.72 8.21 16.46
C ALA A 56 6.15 6.84 15.91
N PHE A 57 7.00 6.79 14.88
CA PHE A 57 7.56 5.52 14.38
C PHE A 57 8.70 5.00 15.27
N VAL A 58 9.46 5.89 15.88
CA VAL A 58 10.55 5.52 16.80
C VAL A 58 9.97 5.02 18.13
N GLU A 59 8.93 5.69 18.63
CA GLU A 59 8.25 5.35 19.88
C GLU A 59 7.22 4.22 19.72
N SER A 60 6.96 3.80 18.48
CA SER A 60 5.90 2.83 18.14
C SER A 60 4.50 3.26 18.61
N ASP A 61 4.24 4.58 18.61
CA ASP A 61 2.92 5.15 18.88
C ASP A 61 2.03 5.01 17.64
N HIS A 62 1.52 3.79 17.46
CA HIS A 62 0.75 3.39 16.30
C HIS A 62 -0.56 4.18 16.12
N ASP A 63 -1.07 4.84 17.17
CA ASP A 63 -2.32 5.61 17.09
C ASP A 63 -2.13 6.93 16.31
N GLN A 64 -0.90 7.42 16.23
CA GLN A 64 -0.53 8.62 15.45
C GLN A 64 -0.19 8.29 13.99
N TRP A 65 -0.11 7.01 13.64
CA TRP A 65 0.25 6.60 12.30
C TRP A 65 -0.90 6.93 11.35
N LYS A 66 -0.56 7.63 10.27
CA LYS A 66 -1.43 7.89 9.13
C LYS A 66 -0.97 7.03 7.97
N TRP A 67 -1.94 6.60 7.18
CA TRP A 67 -1.67 5.68 6.09
C TRP A 67 -2.59 5.89 4.90
N THR A 68 -2.09 5.48 3.74
CA THR A 68 -2.88 5.28 2.52
C THR A 68 -2.70 3.85 2.10
N LEU A 69 -3.78 3.07 2.07
CA LEU A 69 -3.76 1.71 1.53
C LEU A 69 -4.19 1.71 0.07
N MET A 70 -3.49 0.93 -0.75
CA MET A 70 -3.75 0.84 -2.18
C MET A 70 -3.42 -0.53 -2.76
N ILE A 71 -4.02 -0.82 -3.92
CA ILE A 71 -3.68 -1.97 -4.75
C ILE A 71 -3.50 -1.41 -6.15
N CYS A 72 -2.30 -1.56 -6.71
CA CYS A 72 -2.03 -1.13 -8.07
C CYS A 72 -2.94 -1.90 -9.05
N LEU A 73 -3.45 -1.17 -10.04
CA LEU A 73 -4.22 -1.72 -11.16
C LEU A 73 -3.37 -1.61 -12.43
N PRO A 74 -3.53 -2.54 -13.39
CA PRO A 74 -2.77 -2.47 -14.61
C PRO A 74 -3.27 -1.31 -15.49
N GLN A 75 -2.49 -0.91 -16.49
CA GLN A 75 -2.76 0.26 -17.33
C GLN A 75 -4.12 0.22 -18.06
N GLU A 76 -4.69 -0.97 -18.25
CA GLU A 76 -6.00 -1.19 -18.86
C GLU A 76 -7.15 -0.68 -17.97
N ALA A 77 -6.90 -0.47 -16.66
CA ALA A 77 -7.87 0.12 -15.75
C ALA A 77 -8.03 1.62 -16.05
N THR A 78 -9.14 1.98 -16.69
CA THR A 78 -9.43 3.37 -17.05
C THR A 78 -10.31 4.07 -16.01
N ALA A 79 -10.31 5.41 -16.04
CA ALA A 79 -11.21 6.22 -15.22
C ALA A 79 -12.70 5.91 -15.49
N GLN A 80 -13.06 5.57 -16.73
CA GLN A 80 -14.42 5.18 -17.09
C GLN A 80 -14.82 3.84 -16.45
N MET A 81 -13.93 2.84 -16.49
CA MET A 81 -14.15 1.58 -15.77
C MET A 81 -14.30 1.82 -14.28
N ALA A 82 -13.45 2.67 -13.69
CA ALA A 82 -13.51 2.99 -12.26
C ALA A 82 -14.84 3.66 -11.86
N ALA A 83 -15.30 4.64 -12.64
CA ALA A 83 -16.56 5.34 -12.41
C ALA A 83 -17.78 4.41 -12.44
N GLN A 84 -17.70 3.29 -13.16
CA GLN A 84 -18.77 2.29 -13.24
C GLN A 84 -18.63 1.20 -12.17
N LEU A 85 -17.45 0.60 -12.05
CA LEU A 85 -17.22 -0.56 -11.20
C LEU A 85 -17.24 -0.22 -9.71
N ILE A 86 -16.63 0.90 -9.30
CA ILE A 86 -16.50 1.22 -7.88
C ILE A 86 -17.90 1.38 -7.23
N PRO A 87 -18.83 2.20 -7.75
CA PRO A 87 -20.17 2.30 -7.19
C PRO A 87 -20.96 0.99 -7.27
N ALA A 88 -20.87 0.26 -8.40
CA ALA A 88 -21.62 -0.99 -8.59
C ALA A 88 -21.20 -2.07 -7.59
N ILE A 89 -19.90 -2.28 -7.42
CA ILE A 89 -19.36 -3.27 -6.48
C ILE A 89 -19.64 -2.82 -5.05
N ASN A 90 -19.45 -1.53 -4.75
CA ASN A 90 -19.71 -0.98 -3.42
C ASN A 90 -21.17 -1.19 -3.00
N ASN A 91 -22.12 -0.82 -3.85
CA ASN A 91 -23.56 -0.97 -3.57
C ASN A 91 -23.97 -2.44 -3.47
N LYS A 92 -23.40 -3.32 -4.30
CA LYS A 92 -23.72 -4.76 -4.26
C LYS A 92 -23.19 -5.44 -3.01
N LYS A 93 -21.96 -5.11 -2.59
CA LYS A 93 -21.27 -5.78 -1.47
C LYS A 93 -21.37 -5.05 -0.14
N GLN A 94 -21.91 -3.83 -0.14
CA GLN A 94 -21.96 -2.95 1.03
C GLN A 94 -20.57 -2.80 1.66
N LEU A 95 -19.60 -2.33 0.86
CA LEU A 95 -18.21 -2.30 1.32
C LEU A 95 -18.04 -1.26 2.45
N PRO A 96 -17.38 -1.62 3.56
CA PRO A 96 -17.41 -0.82 4.79
C PRO A 96 -16.74 0.55 4.64
N ALA A 97 -15.74 0.68 3.76
CA ALA A 97 -15.06 1.94 3.46
C ALA A 97 -15.27 2.40 2.01
N GLY A 98 -16.32 1.92 1.33
CA GLY A 98 -16.53 2.20 -0.10
C GLY A 98 -16.67 3.68 -0.44
N HIS A 99 -17.22 4.49 0.48
CA HIS A 99 -17.35 5.94 0.34
C HIS A 99 -16.01 6.70 0.41
N LYS A 100 -14.92 6.05 0.86
CA LYS A 100 -13.58 6.63 0.95
C LYS A 100 -12.67 6.26 -0.23
N VAL A 101 -13.16 5.46 -1.17
CA VAL A 101 -12.33 4.93 -2.26
C VAL A 101 -12.01 6.05 -3.24
N ARG A 102 -10.72 6.24 -3.51
CA ARG A 102 -10.20 7.08 -4.59
C ARG A 102 -9.56 6.22 -5.68
N PHE A 103 -9.77 6.58 -6.94
CA PHE A 103 -9.09 6.01 -8.11
C PHE A 103 -8.19 7.09 -8.69
N GLU A 104 -6.87 6.91 -8.54
CA GLU A 104 -5.88 7.95 -8.84
C GLU A 104 -4.61 7.33 -9.38
N PHE A 105 -3.86 8.14 -10.14
CA PHE A 105 -2.49 7.84 -10.47
C PHE A 105 -1.60 8.18 -9.29
N PHE A 106 -0.74 7.24 -8.93
CA PHE A 106 0.27 7.42 -7.90
C PHE A 106 1.60 6.90 -8.42
N GLY A 107 2.67 7.63 -8.11
CA GLY A 107 4.03 7.25 -8.44
C GLY A 107 5.02 7.95 -7.52
N ASP A 108 5.95 7.18 -6.97
CA ASP A 108 6.99 7.68 -6.08
C ASP A 108 8.02 8.59 -6.79
N GLY A 109 8.06 8.59 -8.12
CA GLY A 109 9.18 9.15 -8.88
C GLY A 109 10.45 8.32 -8.67
N PRO A 110 11.65 8.93 -8.72
CA PRO A 110 12.88 8.26 -8.32
C PRO A 110 12.79 7.78 -6.86
N ALA A 111 13.11 6.51 -6.62
CA ALA A 111 13.03 5.90 -5.30
C ALA A 111 14.15 4.87 -5.10
N ALA A 112 14.59 4.72 -3.86
CA ALA A 112 15.40 3.58 -3.43
C ALA A 112 14.50 2.53 -2.80
N GLN A 113 14.82 1.24 -2.98
CA GLN A 113 14.05 0.16 -2.37
C GLN A 113 14.94 -1.00 -1.92
N ILE A 114 14.51 -1.69 -0.88
CA ILE A 114 15.14 -2.89 -0.34
C ILE A 114 14.09 -3.92 0.03
N LEU A 115 14.41 -5.20 -0.12
CA LEU A 115 13.54 -6.28 0.34
C LEU A 115 13.79 -6.56 1.82
N HIS A 116 12.76 -6.44 2.65
CA HIS A 116 12.73 -7.02 3.98
C HIS A 116 12.18 -8.46 3.91
N GLN A 117 12.81 -9.35 4.67
CA GLN A 117 12.29 -10.70 4.91
C GLN A 117 12.23 -10.93 6.41
N GLY A 118 11.02 -11.12 6.94
CA GLY A 118 10.77 -11.22 8.38
C GLY A 118 9.47 -10.52 8.80
N PRO A 119 9.16 -10.53 10.10
CA PRO A 119 8.01 -9.84 10.68
C PRO A 119 8.11 -8.31 10.55
N TYR A 120 6.97 -7.63 10.37
CA TYR A 120 6.91 -6.17 10.22
C TYR A 120 7.60 -5.37 11.35
N HIS A 121 7.53 -5.85 12.60
CA HIS A 121 8.16 -5.18 13.73
C HIS A 121 9.70 -5.27 13.71
N GLU A 122 10.29 -6.07 12.83
CA GLU A 122 11.73 -6.21 12.64
C GLU A 122 12.24 -5.44 11.39
N GLU A 123 11.42 -4.59 10.77
CA GLU A 123 11.79 -3.84 9.57
C GLU A 123 12.83 -2.74 9.85
N GLY A 124 12.90 -2.23 11.09
CA GLY A 124 13.75 -1.10 11.49
C GLY A 124 15.21 -1.16 11.00
N PRO A 125 15.96 -2.26 11.24
CA PRO A 125 17.32 -2.41 10.71
C PRO A 125 17.39 -2.42 9.17
N THR A 126 16.36 -2.90 8.48
CA THR A 126 16.31 -2.91 7.01
C THR A 126 16.05 -1.50 6.46
N ILE A 127 15.16 -0.74 7.12
CA ILE A 127 14.91 0.67 6.83
C ILE A 127 16.18 1.51 7.05
N ALA A 128 16.88 1.30 8.17
CA ALA A 128 18.13 2.01 8.46
C ALA A 128 19.17 1.80 7.34
N ARG A 129 19.37 0.55 6.91
CA ARG A 129 20.28 0.22 5.79
C ARG A 129 19.86 0.89 4.47
N LEU A 130 18.56 1.01 4.21
CA LEU A 130 18.06 1.75 3.04
C LEU A 130 18.42 3.23 3.14
N HIS A 131 18.24 3.85 4.31
CA HIS A 131 18.56 5.26 4.53
C HIS A 131 20.05 5.55 4.43
N ASP A 132 20.90 4.67 4.98
CA ASP A 132 22.36 4.77 4.87
C ASP A 132 22.78 4.73 3.39
N PHE A 133 22.23 3.79 2.62
CA PHE A 133 22.47 3.71 1.17
C PHE A 133 22.05 4.99 0.44
N ILE A 134 20.87 5.56 0.75
CA ILE A 134 20.40 6.82 0.13
C ILE A 134 21.40 7.95 0.40
N ALA A 135 21.87 8.07 1.64
CA ALA A 135 22.84 9.09 2.02
C ALA A 135 24.20 8.88 1.33
N GLU A 136 24.68 7.64 1.24
CA GLU A 136 25.92 7.27 0.53
C GLU A 136 25.85 7.62 -0.97
N GLN A 137 24.67 7.55 -1.58
CA GLN A 137 24.45 7.98 -2.98
C GLN A 137 24.35 9.50 -3.16
N GLY A 138 24.46 10.29 -2.08
CA GLY A 138 24.32 11.75 -2.12
C GLY A 138 22.90 12.20 -2.48
N LEU A 139 21.89 11.41 -2.12
CA LEU A 139 20.48 11.69 -2.35
C LEU A 139 19.78 12.07 -1.04
N GLU A 140 18.69 12.81 -1.15
CA GLU A 140 17.83 13.13 -0.02
C GLU A 140 16.53 12.33 -0.05
N ARG A 141 16.03 11.95 1.13
CA ARG A 141 14.75 11.25 1.29
C ARG A 141 13.62 12.26 1.12
N THR A 142 12.62 11.89 0.33
CA THR A 142 11.41 12.70 0.09
C THR A 142 10.17 11.82 0.15
N GLY A 143 8.99 12.44 0.04
CA GLY A 143 7.73 11.73 0.01
C GLY A 143 7.48 10.90 1.28
N LEU A 144 6.66 9.86 1.13
CA LEU A 144 6.23 9.01 2.23
C LEU A 144 6.95 7.66 2.18
N HIS A 145 7.14 7.03 3.34
CA HIS A 145 7.63 5.65 3.40
C HIS A 145 6.59 4.73 2.76
N HIS A 146 7.02 3.88 1.83
CA HIS A 146 6.16 3.05 1.01
C HIS A 146 6.50 1.57 1.19
N GLU A 147 5.52 0.78 1.59
CA GLU A 147 5.61 -0.67 1.76
C GLU A 147 4.78 -1.42 0.72
N ILE A 148 5.33 -2.50 0.18
CA ILE A 148 4.65 -3.42 -0.75
C ILE A 148 4.65 -4.83 -0.17
N TYR A 149 3.47 -5.33 0.22
CA TYR A 149 3.30 -6.59 0.95
C TYR A 149 3.21 -7.79 0.02
N LEU A 150 4.36 -8.37 -0.34
CA LEU A 150 4.45 -9.48 -1.30
C LEU A 150 3.88 -10.80 -0.76
N SER A 151 3.77 -10.92 0.57
CA SER A 151 3.31 -12.13 1.26
C SER A 151 2.00 -11.88 2.01
N ASP A 152 1.14 -12.89 2.05
CA ASP A 152 0.00 -12.90 2.98
C ASP A 152 0.49 -13.48 4.32
N PRO A 153 0.59 -12.67 5.40
CA PRO A 153 1.12 -13.11 6.69
C PRO A 153 0.27 -14.20 7.35
N ARG A 154 -0.96 -14.44 6.87
CA ARG A 154 -1.83 -15.54 7.33
C ARG A 154 -1.48 -16.87 6.67
N ARG A 155 -0.66 -16.87 5.62
CA ARG A 155 -0.36 -18.04 4.77
C ARG A 155 1.10 -18.46 4.81
N VAL A 156 1.99 -17.62 5.33
CA VAL A 156 3.42 -17.91 5.44
C VAL A 156 3.88 -17.77 6.88
N ALA A 157 4.92 -18.51 7.24
CA ALA A 157 5.55 -18.36 8.53
C ALA A 157 6.21 -16.97 8.65
N PRO A 158 6.30 -16.37 9.86
CA PRO A 158 6.78 -14.99 10.03
C PRO A 158 8.15 -14.70 9.40
N GLU A 159 9.08 -15.65 9.44
CA GLU A 159 10.43 -15.55 8.86
C GLU A 159 10.46 -15.62 7.32
N LYS A 160 9.32 -15.92 6.69
CA LYS A 160 9.14 -15.97 5.23
C LYS A 160 8.28 -14.84 4.70
N ILE A 161 7.79 -13.94 5.56
CA ILE A 161 7.10 -12.73 5.13
C ILE A 161 8.09 -11.89 4.33
N ARG A 162 7.64 -11.36 3.19
CA ARG A 162 8.44 -10.52 2.29
C ARG A 162 7.72 -9.20 2.06
N THR A 163 8.41 -8.10 2.34
CA THR A 163 7.94 -6.72 2.13
C THR A 163 8.99 -5.96 1.34
N ILE A 164 8.60 -5.25 0.28
CA ILE A 164 9.50 -4.25 -0.31
C ILE A 164 9.32 -2.97 0.47
N LEU A 165 10.41 -2.46 1.02
CA LEU A 165 10.49 -1.15 1.64
C LEU A 165 11.04 -0.17 0.62
N ARG A 166 10.35 0.93 0.38
CA ARG A 166 10.68 1.92 -0.63
C ARG A 166 10.60 3.33 -0.04
N GLN A 167 11.59 4.14 -0.38
CA GLN A 167 11.66 5.54 0.01
C GLN A 167 11.87 6.39 -1.26
N PRO A 168 10.97 7.34 -1.57
CA PRO A 168 11.19 8.33 -2.62
C PRO A 168 12.43 9.18 -2.33
N VAL A 169 13.14 9.57 -3.39
CA VAL A 169 14.40 10.33 -3.30
C VAL A 169 14.50 11.41 -4.37
N ASN A 170 15.25 12.45 -4.07
CA ASN A 170 15.64 13.49 -5.03
C ASN A 170 17.14 13.79 -4.91
N LYS A 171 17.63 14.56 -5.88
CA LYS A 171 18.90 15.25 -5.69
C LYS A 171 18.68 16.41 -4.70
N PRO A 172 19.65 16.69 -3.82
CA PRO A 172 19.63 17.86 -2.94
C PRO A 172 19.55 19.17 -3.73
#